data_AF-A0A7Y1ZUY1-F1
#
_entry.id   AF-A0A7Y1ZUY1-F1
#
_cell.length_a   1.000
_cell.length_b   1.000
_cell.length_c   1.000
_cell.angle_alpha   90.00
_cell.angle_beta   90.00
_cell.angle_gamma   90.00
#
_symmetry.space_group_name_H-M   'P 1'
#
loop_
_entity.id
_entity.type
_entity.pdbx_description
1 polymer ?
#
loop_
_entity_poly.entity_id
_entity_poly.type
_entity_poly.pdbx_seq_one_letter_code
_entity_poly.pdbx_strand_id
1 'polypeptide(L)' 'MSGEGDKVGGKLKQAAGDLTGDKDLEREGERQEAAGKVKDGVDTAKDKVNDAVDKVKDAAND' A
#
# COMPACT_ATOMS: atom_id res chain seq x y z
N MET A 1 4.74 -7.33 -10.14
CA MET A 1 4.73 -8.17 -8.92
C MET A 1 5.57 -7.46 -7.86
N SER A 2 4.99 -6.52 -7.10
CA SER A 2 5.76 -5.72 -6.13
C SER A 2 4.98 -5.38 -4.84
N GLY A 3 3.84 -6.03 -4.58
CA GLY A 3 3.03 -5.77 -3.39
C GLY A 3 3.10 -6.87 -2.33
N GLU A 4 3.36 -8.12 -2.74
CA GLU A 4 3.30 -9.28 -1.83
C GLU A 4 4.58 -9.44 -1.00
N GLY A 5 5.74 -9.22 -1.61
CA GLY A 5 7.04 -9.37 -0.96
C GLY A 5 7.27 -8.37 0.17
N ASP A 6 6.85 -7.12 -0.01
CA ASP A 6 6.96 -6.06 1.01
C ASP A 6 6.02 -6.29 2.20
N LYS A 7 4.82 -6.84 1.96
CA LYS A 7 3.88 -7.22 3.04
C LYS A 7 4.42 -8.38 3.88
N VAL A 8 5.06 -9.36 3.24
CA VAL A 8 5.70 -10.48 3.95
C VAL A 8 6.92 -10.01 4.74
N GLY A 9 7.75 -9.14 4.16
CA GLY A 9 8.92 -8.55 4.82
C GLY A 9 8.56 -7.70 6.03
N GLY A 10 7.53 -6.86 5.94
CA GLY A 10 7.06 -6.03 7.06
C GLY A 10 6.56 -6.85 8.24
N LYS A 11 5.75 -7.88 7.99
CA LYS A 11 5.27 -8.82 9.03
C LYS A 11 6.42 -9.60 9.69
N LEU A 12 7.41 -10.00 8.90
CA LEU A 12 8.62 -10.64 9.42
C LEU A 12 9.42 -9.72 10.32
N LYS A 13 9.58 -8.43 9.95
CA LYS A 13 10.27 -7.45 10.79
C LYS A 13 9.51 -7.16 12.09
N GLN A 14 8.18 -7.09 12.04
CA GLN A 14 7.37 -6.98 13.26
C GLN A 14 7.55 -8.18 14.18
N ALA A 15 7.42 -9.40 13.63
CA ALA A 15 7.57 -10.63 14.40
C ALA A 15 8.99 -10.78 14.96
N ALA A 16 10.01 -10.41 14.19
CA ALA A 16 11.40 -10.42 14.64
C ALA A 16 11.63 -9.40 15.75
N GLY A 17 11.14 -8.16 15.61
CA GLY A 17 11.23 -7.12 16.63
C GLY A 17 10.55 -7.51 17.94
N ASP A 18 9.35 -8.09 17.86
CA ASP A 18 8.63 -8.59 19.05
C ASP A 18 9.38 -9.75 19.72
N LEU A 19 9.96 -10.67 18.94
CA LEU A 19 10.75 -11.80 19.44
C LEU A 19 12.09 -11.39 20.07
N THR A 20 12.78 -10.42 19.49
CA THR A 20 14.09 -9.96 19.99
C THR A 20 13.97 -8.79 20.98
N GLY A 21 12.77 -8.26 21.20
CA GLY A 21 12.53 -7.05 21.99
C GLY A 21 13.04 -5.77 21.33
N ASP A 22 13.25 -5.80 20.01
CA ASP A 22 13.86 -4.73 19.24
C ASP A 22 12.78 -3.82 18.62
N LYS A 23 12.51 -2.71 19.31
CA LYS A 23 11.45 -1.75 18.97
C LYS A 23 11.66 -1.07 17.62
N ASP A 24 12.89 -1.02 17.12
CA ASP A 24 13.18 -0.42 15.83
C ASP A 24 12.70 -1.33 14.68
N LEU A 25 12.93 -2.65 14.79
CA LEU A 25 12.42 -3.65 13.85
C LEU A 25 10.89 -3.70 13.82
N GLU A 26 10.26 -3.65 14.99
CA GLU A 26 8.80 -3.60 15.12
C GLU A 26 8.21 -2.37 14.41
N ARG A 27 8.75 -1.18 14.72
CA ARG A 27 8.31 0.08 14.10
C ARG A 27 8.55 0.13 12.60
N GLU A 28 9.65 -0.42 12.13
CA GLU A 28 9.96 -0.41 10.70
C GLU A 28 8.93 -1.25 9.93
N GLY A 29 8.56 -2.42 10.46
CA GLY A 29 7.53 -3.26 9.86
C GLY A 29 6.14 -2.60 9.88
N GLU A 30 5.73 -1.97 10.98
CA GLU A 30 4.47 -1.19 11.04
C GLU A 30 4.43 -0.04 10.02
N ARG A 31 5.53 0.73 9.92
CA ARG A 31 5.60 1.85 8.96
C ARG A 31 5.52 1.37 7.52
N GLN A 32 6.17 0.25 7.19
CA GLN A 32 6.07 -0.33 5.85
C GLN A 32 4.65 -0.83 5.55
N GLU A 33 3.97 -1.47 6.51
CA GLU A 33 2.58 -1.90 6.33
C GLU A 33 1.63 -0.71 6.13
N ALA A 34 1.80 0.35 6.93
CA ALA A 34 1.00 1.58 6.82
C ALA A 34 1.25 2.30 5.48
N ALA A 35 2.51 2.45 5.07
CA ALA A 35 2.86 3.07 3.79
C ALA A 35 2.31 2.25 2.61
N GLY A 36 2.40 0.92 2.67
CA GLY A 36 1.84 0.02 1.67
C GLY A 36 0.32 0.13 1.55
N LYS A 37 -0.40 0.14 2.68
CA LYS A 37 -1.87 0.33 2.71
C LYS A 37 -2.30 1.68 2.14
N VAL A 38 -1.55 2.75 2.46
CA VAL A 38 -1.82 4.09 1.91
C VAL A 38 -1.60 4.12 0.40
N LYS A 39 -0.52 3.50 -0.09
CA LYS A 39 -0.22 3.43 -1.53
C LYS A 39 -1.30 2.64 -2.28
N ASP A 40 -1.64 1.45 -1.80
CA ASP A 40 -2.71 0.61 -2.37
C ASP A 40 -4.06 1.36 -2.41
N GLY A 41 -4.40 2.09 -1.35
CA GLY A 41 -5.63 2.89 -1.28
C GLY A 41 -5.65 4.08 -2.25
N VAL A 42 -4.52 4.78 -2.38
CA VAL A 42 -4.36 5.92 -3.31
C VAL A 42 -4.38 5.47 -4.75
N ASP A 43 -3.69 4.38 -5.10
CA ASP A 43 -3.66 3.85 -6.46
C ASP A 43 -5.07 3.37 -6.87
N THR A 44 -5.77 2.64 -5.99
CA THR A 44 -7.16 2.22 -6.23
C THR A 44 -8.11 3.41 -6.42
N ALA A 45 -7.93 4.48 -5.63
CA ALA A 45 -8.74 5.69 -5.76
C ALA A 45 -8.43 6.45 -7.05
N LYS A 46 -7.15 6.57 -7.43
CA LYS A 46 -6.72 7.20 -8.69
C LYS A 46 -7.25 6.46 -9.91
N ASP A 47 -7.17 5.13 -9.94
CA ASP A 47 -7.69 4.34 -11.05
C ASP A 47 -9.19 4.55 -11.24
N LYS A 48 -9.98 4.52 -10.16
CA LYS A 48 -11.43 4.78 -10.24
C LYS A 48 -11.76 6.20 -10.71
N VAL A 49 -10.98 7.19 -10.29
CA VAL A 49 -11.17 8.58 -10.70
C VAL A 49 -10.83 8.76 -12.19
N ASN A 50 -9.72 8.20 -12.65
CA ASN A 50 -9.35 8.24 -14.07
C ASN A 50 -10.40 7.56 -14.94
N ASP A 51 -10.87 6.36 -14.55
CA ASP A 51 -11.93 5.63 -15.27
C ASP A 51 -13.24 6.44 -15.35
N ALA A 52 -13.60 7.15 -14.29
CA ALA A 52 -14.80 7.99 -14.28
C ALA A 52 -14.62 9.23 -15.17
N VAL A 53 -13.44 9.86 -15.14
CA VAL A 53 -13.12 11.03 -15.95
C VAL A 53 -13.07 10.67 -17.44
N ASP A 54 -12.47 9.54 -17.81
CA ASP A 54 -12.41 9.10 -19.22
C ASP A 54 -13.82 8.80 -19.75
N LYS A 55 -14.69 8.15 -18.98
CA LYS A 55 -16.09 7.94 -19.38
C LYS A 55 -16.86 9.23 -19.60
N VAL A 56 -16.63 10.25 -18.77
CA VAL A 56 -17.26 11.57 -18.94
C VAL A 56 -16.70 12.28 -20.18
N LYS A 57 -15.40 12.14 -20.43
CA LYS A 57 -14.72 12.79 -21.57
C LYS A 57 -15.11 12.18 -22.91
N ASP A 58 -15.31 10.86 -22.96
CA ASP A 58 -15.86 10.17 -24.14
C ASP A 58 -17.32 10.59 -24.37
N ALA A 59 -18.16 10.59 -23.33
CA ALA A 59 -19.57 10.97 -23.44
C ALA A 59 -19.80 12.45 -23.79
N ALA A 60 -18.80 13.32 -23.63
CA ALA A 60 -18.87 14.74 -23.97
C ALA A 60 -18.24 15.08 -25.34
N ASN A 61 -17.50 14.14 -25.96
CA ASN A 61 -16.94 14.28 -27.30
C ASN A 61 -17.79 13.62 -28.40
N ASP A 62 -18.86 12.91 -28.02
CA ASP A 62 -19.94 12.43 -28.89
C ASP A 62 -21.12 13.43 -28.89
#